data_AF-A0A7L5AD31-F1
#
_entry.id   AF-A0A7L5AD31-F1
#
_cell.length_a   1.000
_cell.length_b   1.000
_cell.length_c   1.000
_cell.angle_alpha   90.00
_cell.angle_beta   90.00
_cell.angle_gamma   90.00
#
_symmetry.space_group_name_H-M   'P 1'
#
loop_
_entity.id
_entity.type
_entity.pdbx_description
1 polymer ?
#
loop_
_entity_poly.entity_id
_entity_poly.type
_entity_poly.pdbx_seq_one_letter_code
_entity_poly.pdbx_strand_id
1 'polypeptide(L)' 'MTAKKRVFSVVKAVKENARERVGSPPPERVLPDPKQKAAAKPKHKETLADLLEKRAGDE' A
#
# COMPACT_ATOMS: atom_id res chain seq x y z
N MET A 1 -5.25 24.09 23.31
CA MET A 1 -4.37 24.21 22.12
C MET A 1 -4.86 25.38 21.29
N THR A 2 -4.05 26.42 21.10
CA THR A 2 -4.43 27.61 20.31
C THR A 2 -4.38 27.29 18.81
N ALA A 3 -5.47 27.60 18.09
CA ALA A 3 -5.57 27.37 16.65
C ALA A 3 -4.62 28.30 15.89
N LYS A 4 -3.83 27.73 14.96
CA LYS A 4 -2.93 28.51 14.11
C LYS A 4 -3.77 29.36 13.14
N LYS A 5 -3.40 30.64 12.98
CA LYS A 5 -4.05 31.54 12.01
C LYS A 5 -3.90 30.96 10.61
N ARG A 6 -5.02 30.81 9.88
CA ARG A 6 -5.00 30.36 8.49
C ARG A 6 -4.64 31.55 7.60
N VAL A 7 -3.49 31.46 6.93
CA VAL A 7 -3.04 32.47 5.98
C VAL A 7 -3.44 32.00 4.57
N PHE A 8 -3.90 32.94 3.74
CA PHE A 8 -4.20 32.66 2.34
C PHE A 8 -2.92 32.27 1.60
N SER A 9 -3.00 31.21 0.77
CA SER A 9 -1.92 30.83 -0.13
C SER A 9 -2.47 30.57 -1.51
N VAL A 10 -1.92 31.28 -2.49
CA VAL A 10 -2.33 31.20 -3.91
C VAL A 10 -2.21 29.77 -4.42
N VAL A 11 -1.09 29.10 -4.11
CA VAL A 11 -0.84 27.71 -4.55
C VAL A 11 -1.90 26.75 -4.02
N LYS A 12 -2.37 26.93 -2.78
CA LYS A 12 -3.42 26.10 -2.20
C LYS A 12 -4.75 26.33 -2.90
N ALA A 13 -5.12 27.59 -3.14
CA ALA A 13 -6.35 27.94 -3.85
C ALA A 13 -6.37 27.36 -5.28
N VAL A 14 -5.25 27.46 -6.01
CA VAL A 14 -5.13 26.88 -7.36
C VAL A 14 -5.29 25.36 -7.33
N LYS A 15 -4.62 24.67 -6.40
CA LYS A 15 -4.72 23.21 -6.26
C LYS A 15 -6.12 22.75 -5.85
N GLU A 16 -6.80 23.47 -4.97
CA GLU A 16 -8.17 23.15 -4.55
C GLU A 16 -9.15 23.32 -5.71
N ASN A 17 -9.07 24.42 -6.45
CA ASN A 17 -9.87 24.64 -7.65
C ASN A 17 -9.63 23.54 -8.72
N ALA A 18 -8.37 23.15 -8.94
CA ALA A 18 -8.06 22.05 -9.85
C ALA A 18 -8.76 20.75 -9.41
N ARG A 19 -8.71 20.40 -8.11
CA ARG A 19 -9.38 19.20 -7.58
C ARG A 19 -10.91 19.24 -7.73
N GLU A 20 -11.53 20.42 -7.62
CA GLU A 20 -12.97 20.59 -7.87
C GLU A 20 -13.33 20.29 -9.33
N ARG A 21 -12.42 20.60 -10.28
CA ARG A 21 -12.66 20.42 -11.71
C ARG A 21 -12.28 19.03 -12.24
N VAL A 22 -11.08 18.54 -11.89
CA VAL A 22 -10.52 17.30 -12.44
C VAL A 22 -10.56 16.12 -11.47
N GLY A 23 -10.99 16.35 -10.23
CA GLY A 23 -10.97 15.35 -9.16
C GLY A 23 -9.67 15.33 -8.37
N SER A 24 -9.71 14.70 -7.19
CA SER A 24 -8.51 14.45 -6.40
C SER A 24 -7.67 13.34 -7.06
N PRO A 25 -6.33 13.46 -7.12
CA PRO A 25 -5.50 12.34 -7.53
C PRO A 25 -5.77 11.13 -6.62
N PRO A 26 -5.72 9.90 -7.17
CA PRO A 26 -5.89 8.70 -6.38
C PRO A 26 -4.83 8.67 -5.26
N PRO A 27 -5.20 8.19 -4.07
CA PRO A 27 -4.23 8.03 -2.99
C PRO A 27 -3.14 7.06 -3.43
N GLU A 28 -1.92 7.33 -2.97
CA GLU A 28 -0.80 6.43 -3.18
C GLU A 28 -1.15 5.04 -2.61
N ARG A 29 -0.99 4.01 -3.44
CA ARG A 29 -1.19 2.63 -2.99
C ARG A 29 0.08 2.19 -2.30
N VAL A 30 -0.03 1.84 -1.02
CA VAL A 30 1.07 1.20 -0.28
C VAL A 30 1.43 -0.10 -1.01
N LEU A 31 2.62 -0.15 -1.59
CA LEU A 31 3.13 -1.37 -2.18
C LEU A 31 3.51 -2.33 -1.04
N PRO A 32 3.09 -3.61 -1.08
CA PRO A 32 3.49 -4.54 -0.04
C PRO A 32 4.99 -4.74 -0.10
N ASP A 33 5.61 -4.89 1.07
CA ASP A 33 7.04 -5.04 1.21
C ASP A 33 7.54 -6.24 0.40
N PRO A 34 8.77 -6.20 -0.14
CA PRO A 34 9.33 -7.31 -0.93
C PRO A 34 9.25 -8.67 -0.20
N LYS A 35 9.40 -8.66 1.13
CA LYS A 35 9.27 -9.86 1.98
C LYS A 35 7.84 -10.42 1.99
N GLN A 36 6.84 -9.56 2.06
CA GLN A 36 5.42 -9.95 2.01
C GLN A 36 5.07 -10.53 0.64
N LYS A 37 5.62 -9.97 -0.44
CA LYS A 37 5.44 -10.50 -1.80
C LYS A 37 6.07 -11.90 -1.97
N ALA A 38 7.25 -12.13 -1.41
CA ALA A 38 7.95 -13.40 -1.50
C ALA A 38 7.22 -14.52 -0.73
N ALA A 39 6.64 -14.22 0.43
CA ALA A 39 5.84 -15.17 1.19
C ALA A 39 4.54 -15.55 0.47
N ALA A 40 3.86 -14.58 -0.17
CA ALA A 40 2.61 -14.83 -0.88
C ALA A 40 2.80 -15.55 -2.23
N LYS A 41 3.97 -15.39 -2.87
CA LYS A 41 4.31 -16.03 -4.14
C LYS A 41 5.74 -16.55 -4.08
N PRO A 42 5.97 -17.73 -3.50
CA PRO A 42 7.31 -18.31 -3.48
C PRO A 42 7.80 -18.51 -4.92
N LYS A 43 9.03 -18.08 -5.19
CA LYS A 43 9.65 -18.17 -6.52
C LYS A 43 9.91 -19.62 -6.95
N HIS A 44 10.08 -20.51 -5.97
CA HIS A 44 10.41 -21.91 -6.17
C HIS A 44 9.22 -22.79 -5.82
N LYS A 45 9.16 -23.96 -6.47
CA LYS A 45 8.19 -25.00 -6.15
C LYS A 45 8.45 -25.55 -4.73
N GLU A 46 7.42 -26.16 -4.14
CA GLU A 46 7.53 -26.86 -2.86
C GLU A 46 8.72 -27.83 -2.88
N THR A 47 9.51 -27.78 -1.82
CA THR A 47 10.64 -28.69 -1.63
C THR A 47 10.17 -30.04 -1.11
N LEU A 48 11.03 -31.05 -1.18
CA LEU A 48 10.71 -32.38 -0.62
C LEU A 48 10.38 -32.31 0.88
N ALA A 49 11.06 -31.44 1.63
CA ALA A 49 10.78 -31.22 3.06
C ALA A 49 9.36 -30.67 3.27
N ASP A 50 8.97 -29.65 2.49
CA ASP A 50 7.62 -29.06 2.56
C ASP A 50 6.52 -30.10 2.25
N LEU A 51 6.77 -30.99 1.29
CA LEU A 51 5.84 -32.07 0.94
C LEU A 51 5.72 -33.12 2.05
N LEU A 52 6.82 -33.45 2.73
CA LEU A 52 6.83 -34.38 3.85
C LEU A 52 6.12 -33.79 5.08
N GLU A 53 6.33 -32.50 5.37
CA GLU A 53 5.62 -31.77 6.43
C GLU A 53 4.11 -31.70 6.16
N LYS A 54 3.72 -31.38 4.93
CA LYS A 54 2.31 -31.34 4.53
C LYS A 54 1.64 -32.70 4.68
N ARG A 55 2.30 -33.77 4.23
CA ARG A 55 1.78 -35.15 4.36
C ARG A 55 1.65 -35.58 5.82
N ALA A 56 2.56 -35.17 6.70
CA ALA A 56 2.53 -35.53 8.11
C ALA A 56 1.47 -34.75 8.91
N GLY A 57 0.99 -33.60 8.41
CA GLY A 57 -0.10 -32.84 9.04
C GLY A 57 -1.51 -33.23 8.58
N ASP A 58 -1.61 -34.11 7.57
CA ASP A 58 -2.86 -34.65 7.02
C ASP A 58 -3.23 -36.04 7.63
N GLU A 59 -2.41 -36.58 8.54
CA GLU A 59 -2.70 -37.74 9.42
C GLU A 59 -3.06 -37.29 10.84
#